data_AF-A0A417ISP3-F1
#
_entry.id   AF-A0A417ISP3-F1
#
_cell.length_a   1.000
_cell.length_b   1.000
_cell.length_c   1.000
_cell.angle_alpha   90.00
_cell.angle_beta   90.00
_cell.angle_gamma   90.00
#
_symmetry.space_group_name_H-M   'P 1'
#
loop_
_entity.id
_entity.type
_entity.pdbx_description
1 polymer ?
#
loop_
_entity_poly.entity_id
_entity_poly.type
_entity_poly.pdbx_seq_one_letter_code
_entity_poly.pdbx_strand_id
1 'polypeptide(L)' 'MKLTKCEQCGGPTAEGLPLCPDCMRATGAAADQIAAAEELRDIARVLSITADTDANIREAIVGILNIAERLERGK' A
#
# COMPACT_ATOMS: atom_id res chain seq x y z
N MET A 1 4.72 -0.92 7.47
CA MET A 1 3.32 -1.36 7.31
C MET A 1 3.01 -1.46 5.84
N LYS A 2 2.65 -2.66 5.39
CA LYS A 2 2.24 -2.97 4.02
C LYS A 2 0.92 -3.73 4.05
N LEU A 3 0.21 -3.74 2.93
CA LEU A 3 -0.92 -4.66 2.76
C LEU A 3 -0.40 -6.08 2.54
N THR A 4 -0.99 -7.03 3.26
CA THR A 4 -0.76 -8.48 3.15
C THR A 4 -2.10 -9.18 2.90
N LYS A 5 -2.06 -10.52 2.75
CA LYS A 5 -3.27 -11.32 2.56
C LYS A 5 -3.71 -11.92 3.89
N CYS A 6 -5.01 -11.81 4.18
CA CYS A 6 -5.69 -12.52 5.26
C CYS A 6 -5.53 -14.03 5.07
N GLU A 7 -5.14 -14.73 6.13
CA GLU A 7 -4.92 -16.18 6.10
C GLU A 7 -6.20 -16.98 5.87
N GLN A 8 -7.37 -16.41 6.19
CA GLN A 8 -8.65 -17.11 6.08
C GLN A 8 -9.39 -16.86 4.76
N CYS A 9 -9.46 -15.61 4.29
CA CYS A 9 -10.23 -15.27 3.08
C CYS A 9 -9.37 -14.78 1.91
N GLY A 10 -8.06 -14.58 2.12
CA GLY A 10 -7.16 -14.02 1.10
C GLY A 10 -7.33 -12.52 0.82
N GLY A 11 -8.31 -11.85 1.45
CA GLY A 11 -8.55 -10.42 1.34
C GLY A 11 -7.43 -9.57 1.96
N PRO A 12 -7.42 -8.24 1.71
CA PRO A 12 -6.36 -7.37 2.20
C PRO A 12 -6.43 -7.22 3.73
N THR A 13 -5.28 -7.36 4.39
CA THR A 13 -5.07 -7.02 5.80
C THR A 13 -3.76 -6.24 5.97
N ALA A 14 -3.55 -5.68 7.16
CA ALA A 14 -2.30 -5.02 7.47
C ALA A 14 -1.21 -6.04 7.86
N GLU A 15 0.03 -5.75 7.48
CA GLU A 15 1.21 -6.44 7.99
C GLU A 15 1.18 -6.55 9.53
N GLY A 16 1.36 -7.77 10.04
CA GLY A 16 1.29 -8.07 11.48
C GLY A 16 -0.09 -8.55 11.96
N LEU A 17 -1.11 -8.52 11.12
CA LEU A 17 -2.44 -9.09 11.41
C LEU A 17 -2.64 -10.39 10.62
N PRO A 18 -2.98 -11.51 11.28
CA PRO A 18 -3.23 -12.79 10.58
C PRO A 18 -4.54 -12.77 9.80
N LEU A 19 -5.54 -12.04 10.30
CA LEU A 19 -6.89 -11.97 9.73
C LEU A 19 -7.22 -10.53 9.32
N CYS A 20 -8.06 -10.37 8.30
CA CYS A 20 -8.66 -9.06 8.01
C CYS A 20 -9.77 -8.72 9.02
N PRO A 21 -10.17 -7.45 9.14
CA PRO A 21 -11.22 -7.03 10.07
C PRO A 21 -12.53 -7.82 9.93
N ASP A 22 -12.92 -8.17 8.70
CA ASP A 22 -14.14 -8.94 8.45
C ASP A 22 -14.05 -10.37 8.96
N CYS A 23 -12.91 -11.03 8.77
CA CYS A 23 -12.67 -12.37 9.33
C CYS A 23 -12.55 -12.31 10.86
N MET A 24 -11.89 -11.30 11.42
CA MET A 24 -11.82 -11.09 12.87
C MET A 24 -13.23 -10.95 13.47
N ARG A 25 -14.10 -10.16 12.82
CA ARG A 25 -15.50 -10.00 13.20
C ARG A 25 -16.26 -11.33 13.14
N ALA A 26 -16.06 -12.10 12.07
CA ALA A 26 -16.69 -13.42 11.91
C ALA A 26 -16.23 -14.44 12.97
N THR A 27 -14.98 -14.33 13.45
CA THR A 27 -14.44 -15.19 14.51
C THR A 27 -14.75 -14.70 15.93
N GLY A 28 -15.47 -13.59 16.08
CA GLY A 28 -15.86 -13.05 17.39
C GLY A 28 -14.75 -12.30 18.12
N ALA A 29 -13.82 -11.67 17.38
CA ALA A 29 -12.84 -10.78 17.99
C ALA A 29 -13.52 -9.59 18.67
N ALA A 30 -12.84 -9.01 19.67
CA ALA A 30 -13.36 -7.86 20.38
C ALA A 30 -13.44 -6.62 19.47
N ALA A 31 -14.44 -5.76 19.72
CA ALA A 31 -14.73 -4.62 18.84
C ALA A 31 -13.56 -3.62 18.74
N ASP A 32 -12.82 -3.43 19.83
CA ASP A 32 -11.61 -2.60 19.91
C ASP A 32 -10.47 -3.16 19.05
N GLN A 33 -10.28 -4.49 19.05
CA GLN A 33 -9.31 -5.16 18.20
C GLN A 33 -9.66 -5.05 16.72
N ILE A 34 -10.95 -5.15 16.38
CA ILE A 34 -11.43 -4.99 15.01
C ILE A 34 -11.22 -3.54 14.54
N ALA A 35 -11.55 -2.55 15.37
CA ALA A 35 -11.35 -1.14 15.03
C ALA A 35 -9.86 -0.83 14.79
N ALA A 36 -8.98 -1.29 15.67
CA ALA A 36 -7.53 -1.15 15.48
C ALA A 36 -7.05 -1.83 14.18
N ALA A 37 -7.59 -3.01 13.86
CA ALA A 37 -7.27 -3.71 12.62
C ALA A 37 -7.72 -2.95 11.36
N GLU A 38 -8.88 -2.28 11.42
CA GLU A 38 -9.37 -1.41 10.34
C GLU A 38 -8.45 -0.20 10.13
N GLU A 39 -8.07 0.48 11.21
CA GLU A 39 -7.13 1.61 11.16
C GLU A 39 -5.78 1.19 10.58
N LEU A 40 -5.23 0.06 11.03
CA LEU A 40 -3.96 -0.47 10.53
C LEU A 40 -4.04 -0.82 9.04
N ARG A 41 -5.16 -1.42 8.60
CA ARG A 41 -5.38 -1.74 7.17
C ARG A 41 -5.45 -0.45 6.34
N ASP A 42 -6.13 0.57 6.84
CA ASP A 42 -6.31 1.83 6.13
C ASP A 42 -4.99 2.62 6.05
N ILE A 43 -4.19 2.64 7.12
CA ILE A 43 -2.82 3.18 7.11
C ILE A 43 -1.96 2.42 6.10
N ALA A 44 -2.00 1.08 6.11
CA ALA A 44 -1.25 0.27 5.15
C ALA A 44 -1.66 0.57 3.69
N ARG A 45 -2.94 0.82 3.43
CA ARG A 45 -3.45 1.21 2.11
C ARG A 45 -2.92 2.58 1.68
N VAL A 46 -2.93 3.57 2.57
CA VAL A 46 -2.37 4.90 2.29
C VAL A 46 -0.88 4.78 1.94
N LEU A 47 -0.12 4.02 2.74
CA LEU A 47 1.31 3.82 2.50
C LEU A 47 1.61 3.10 1.18
N SER A 48 0.78 2.13 0.78
CA SER A 48 0.89 1.49 -0.54
C SER A 48 0.69 2.48 -1.69
N ILE A 49 -0.32 3.36 -1.61
CA ILE A 49 -0.56 4.40 -2.62
C ILE A 49 0.64 5.35 -2.74
N THR A 50 1.24 5.74 -1.61
CA THR A 50 2.40 6.63 -1.63
C THR A 50 3.62 5.96 -2.26
N ALA A 51 3.81 4.65 -2.02
CA ALA A 51 4.92 3.93 -2.63
C ALA A 51 4.82 3.88 -4.17
N ASP A 52 3.61 3.65 -4.70
CA ASP A 52 3.36 3.69 -6.14
C ASP A 52 3.54 5.11 -6.69
N THR A 53 3.16 6.13 -5.93
CA THR A 53 3.35 7.55 -6.30
C THR A 53 4.85 7.89 -6.41
N ASP A 54 5.67 7.45 -5.45
CA ASP A 54 7.12 7.65 -5.48
C ASP A 54 7.77 6.96 -6.69
N ALA A 55 7.30 5.76 -7.04
CA ALA A 55 7.75 5.04 -8.23
C ALA A 55 7.41 5.82 -9.51
N ASN A 56 6.17 6.32 -9.63
CA ASN A 56 5.72 7.12 -10.77
C ASN A 56 6.52 8.42 -10.90
N ILE A 57 6.81 9.12 -9.80
CA ILE A 57 7.63 10.35 -9.80
C ILE A 57 9.05 10.03 -10.26
N ARG A 58 9.65 8.94 -9.79
CA ARG A 58 10.99 8.52 -10.20
C ARG A 58 11.04 8.23 -11.70
N GLU A 59 10.07 7.51 -12.23
CA GLU A 59 9.98 7.21 -13.66
C GLU A 59 9.83 8.49 -14.49
N ALA A 60 8.95 9.41 -14.05
CA ALA A 60 8.77 10.70 -14.69
C ALA A 60 10.08 11.52 -14.73
N ILE A 61 10.84 11.57 -13.63
CA ILE A 61 12.13 12.27 -13.57
C ILE A 61 13.14 11.66 -14.56
N VAL A 62 13.25 10.33 -14.62
CA VAL A 62 14.12 9.65 -15.59
C VAL A 62 13.71 10.02 -17.02
N GLY A 63 12.42 10.03 -17.32
CA GLY A 63 11.88 10.46 -18.62
C GLY A 63 12.27 11.91 -18.96
N ILE A 64 12.14 12.83 -18.01
CA ILE A 64 12.51 14.24 -18.17
C ILE A 64 14.00 14.40 -18.44
N LEU A 65 14.87 13.70 -17.70
CA LEU A 65 16.32 13.76 -17.89
C LEU A 65 16.72 13.24 -19.29
N ASN A 66 16.11 12.15 -19.75
CA ASN A 66 16.33 11.62 -21.10
C ASN A 66 15.88 12.60 -22.19
N ILE A 67 14.79 13.35 -21.96
CA ILE A 67 14.35 14.41 -22.89
C ILE A 67 15.38 15.54 -22.92
N ALA A 68 15.85 16.01 -21.76
CA ALA A 68 16.85 17.07 -21.66
C ALA A 68 18.15 16.69 -22.39
N GLU A 69 18.66 15.47 -22.19
CA GLU A 69 19.88 14.98 -22.85
C GLU A 69 19.74 14.95 -24.38
N ARG A 70 18.58 14.52 -24.91
CA ARG A 70 18.32 14.55 -26.37
C ARG A 70 18.30 15.97 -26.92
N LEU A 71 17.73 16.91 -26.17
CA LEU A 71 17.69 18.32 -26.57
C LEU A 71 19.09 18.97 -26.55
N GLU A 72 19.96 18.58 -25.61
CA GLU A 72 21.35 19.05 -25.56
C GLU A 72 22.19 18.50 -26.71
N ARG A 73 22.02 17.22 -27.07
CA ARG A 73 22.74 16.60 -28.20
C ARG A 73 22.31 17.09 -29.58
N GLY A 74 21.09 17.63 -29.69
CA GLY A 74 20.54 18.17 -30.94
C GLY A 74 20.87 19.64 -31.20
N LYS A 75 21.60 20.29 -30.29
CA LYS A 75 22.18 21.64 -30.48
C LYS A 75 23.58 21.54 -31.08
#